data_AF-A0A967I7Z2-F1
#
_entry.id   AF-A0A967I7Z2-F1
#
_cell.length_a   1.000
_cell.length_b   1.000
_cell.length_c   1.000
_cell.angle_alpha   90.00
_cell.angle_beta   90.00
_cell.angle_gamma   90.00
#
_symmetry.space_group_name_H-M   'P 1'
#
loop_
_entity.id
_entity.type
_entity.pdbx_description
1 polymer ?
#
loop_
_entity_poly.entity_id
_entity_poly.type
_entity_poly.pdbx_seq_one_letter_code
_entity_poly.pdbx_strand_id
1 'polypeptide(L)'
;MSTWRIPEVPAAILFVLVVHVAAFADSDRRPLTLPDALELALTHSPELEALDWGVRADEARMVQAGEMPNPELDLRLYRLGIPRRSTPDDTERMRVIVSQVFELGGKRRKRVALAGAEHRLAGLDYQARQAFVAAEVARRFAAVLG
;
A
#
# COMPACT_ATOMS: atom_id res chain seq x y z
N MET A 1 -37.20 -24.41 -36.15
CA MET A 1 -36.57 -23.12 -36.48
C MET A 1 -37.02 -22.12 -35.43
N SER A 2 -36.19 -21.93 -34.40
CA SER A 2 -36.47 -21.08 -33.24
C SER A 2 -36.01 -19.66 -33.57
N THR A 3 -36.91 -18.68 -33.46
CA THR A 3 -36.62 -17.26 -33.64
C THR A 3 -36.07 -16.70 -32.32
N TRP A 4 -34.76 -16.46 -32.28
CA TRP A 4 -34.07 -15.80 -31.18
C TRP A 4 -34.45 -14.30 -31.17
N ARG A 5 -35.26 -13.86 -30.19
CA ARG A 5 -35.57 -12.45 -29.93
C ARG A 5 -34.46 -11.84 -29.08
N ILE A 6 -33.82 -10.79 -29.56
CA ILE A 6 -32.88 -9.96 -28.80
C ILE A 6 -33.69 -9.13 -27.79
N PRO A 7 -33.32 -9.05 -26.50
CA PRO A 7 -34.03 -8.21 -25.54
C PRO A 7 -33.74 -6.73 -25.77
N GLU A 8 -34.80 -5.91 -25.81
CA GLU A 8 -34.77 -4.45 -25.91
C GLU A 8 -34.04 -3.87 -24.68
N VAL A 9 -32.88 -3.23 -24.86
CA VAL A 9 -32.21 -2.52 -23.77
C VAL A 9 -32.90 -1.16 -23.60
N PRO A 10 -33.44 -0.81 -22.41
CA PRO A 10 -34.20 0.43 -22.23
C PRO A 10 -33.30 1.66 -22.41
N ALA A 11 -33.77 2.62 -23.21
CA ALA A 11 -33.09 3.86 -23.62
C ALA A 11 -32.52 4.72 -22.46
N ALA A 12 -32.96 4.47 -21.23
CA ALA A 12 -32.46 5.14 -20.02
C ALA A 12 -30.97 4.87 -19.75
N ILE A 13 -30.46 3.68 -20.13
CA ILE A 13 -29.05 3.32 -19.91
C ILE A 13 -28.12 4.03 -20.92
N LEU A 14 -28.64 4.39 -22.10
CA LEU A 14 -27.87 5.14 -23.11
C LEU A 14 -27.72 6.63 -22.73
N PHE A 15 -28.68 7.20 -21.99
CA PHE A 15 -28.67 8.61 -21.62
C PHE A 15 -27.64 8.93 -20.51
N VAL A 16 -27.44 8.02 -19.55
CA VAL A 16 -26.48 8.21 -18.45
C VAL A 16 -25.02 8.16 -18.94
N LEU A 17 -24.75 7.44 -20.02
CA LEU A 17 -23.40 7.34 -20.61
C LEU A 17 -23.00 8.63 -21.37
N VAL A 18 -23.96 9.34 -21.98
CA VAL A 18 -23.69 10.56 -22.77
C VAL A 18 -23.41 11.77 -21.88
N VAL A 19 -24.02 11.85 -20.70
CA VAL A 19 -23.83 12.97 -19.77
C VAL A 19 -22.44 12.95 -19.10
N HIS A 20 -21.85 11.77 -18.86
CA HIS A 20 -20.48 11.66 -18.32
C HIS A 20 -19.40 12.08 -19.33
N VAL A 21 -19.64 11.95 -20.63
CA VAL A 21 -18.65 12.31 -21.67
C VAL A 21 -18.61 13.82 -21.90
N ALA A 22 -19.72 14.53 -21.72
CA ALA A 22 -19.78 15.98 -21.93
C ALA A 22 -19.13 16.82 -20.82
N ALA A 23 -18.97 16.27 -19.60
CA ALA A 23 -18.34 16.98 -18.48
C ALA A 23 -16.80 17.11 -18.62
N PHE A 24 -16.18 16.37 -19.54
CA PHE A 24 -14.76 16.52 -19.87
C PHE A 24 -14.48 17.56 -20.96
N ALA A 25 -15.52 18.20 -21.50
CA ALA A 25 -15.40 19.09 -22.66
C ALA A 25 -15.26 20.58 -22.33
N ASP A 26 -15.00 20.94 -21.07
CA ASP A 26 -14.59 22.30 -20.70
C ASP A 26 -13.12 22.33 -20.29
N SER A 27 -12.25 22.11 -21.28
CA SER A 27 -10.85 22.50 -21.16
C SER A 27 -10.78 23.99 -21.47
N ASP A 28 -10.66 24.80 -20.43
CA ASP A 28 -10.34 26.23 -20.53
C ASP A 28 -9.10 26.35 -21.44
N ARG A 29 -9.28 26.81 -22.69
CA ARG A 29 -8.26 26.75 -23.76
C ARG A 29 -7.19 27.82 -23.57
N ARG A 30 -6.68 28.00 -22.35
CA ARG A 30 -5.52 28.84 -22.10
C ARG A 30 -4.23 28.08 -22.42
N PRO A 31 -3.22 28.78 -22.94
CA PRO A 31 -1.89 28.20 -23.10
C PRO A 31 -1.36 27.69 -21.76
N LEU A 32 -0.86 26.45 -21.75
CA LEU A 32 -0.20 25.88 -20.58
C LEU A 32 1.06 26.69 -20.26
N THR A 33 1.16 27.23 -19.05
CA THR A 33 2.36 27.91 -18.58
C THR A 33 3.31 26.92 -17.88
N LEU A 34 4.58 27.29 -17.73
CA LEU A 34 5.54 26.46 -17.00
C LEU A 34 5.10 26.20 -15.54
N PRO A 35 4.61 27.21 -14.77
CA PRO A 35 4.01 26.97 -13.46
C PRO A 35 2.90 25.92 -13.48
N ASP A 36 1.97 26.01 -14.44
CA ASP A 36 0.86 25.04 -14.56
C ASP A 36 1.39 23.62 -14.83
N ALA A 37 2.39 23.50 -15.71
CA ALA A 37 3.01 22.21 -16.04
C ALA A 37 3.73 21.59 -14.83
N LEU A 38 4.41 22.42 -14.02
CA LEU A 38 5.07 21.98 -12.79
C LEU A 38 4.05 21.54 -11.73
N GLU A 39 2.99 22.32 -11.53
CA GLU A 39 1.93 21.98 -10.59
C GLU A 39 1.27 20.65 -10.95
N LEU A 40 0.88 20.49 -12.23
CA LEU A 40 0.28 19.26 -12.73
C LEU A 40 1.22 18.06 -12.53
N ALA A 41 2.50 18.20 -12.88
CA ALA A 41 3.46 17.12 -12.75
C ALA A 41 3.76 16.74 -11.30
N LEU A 42 3.89 17.72 -10.40
CA LEU A 42 4.17 17.45 -8.99
C LEU A 42 2.95 16.90 -8.25
N THR A 43 1.74 17.26 -8.66
CA THR A 43 0.48 16.82 -8.03
C THR A 43 0.01 15.48 -8.55
N HIS A 44 0.25 15.19 -9.84
CA HIS A 44 -0.30 14.01 -10.52
C HIS A 44 0.77 13.03 -11.02
N SER A 45 2.00 13.09 -10.50
CA SER A 45 3.02 12.08 -10.83
C SER A 45 2.76 10.77 -10.08
N PRO A 46 2.46 9.65 -10.78
CA PRO A 46 2.25 8.36 -10.13
C PRO A 46 3.52 7.84 -9.43
N GLU A 47 4.69 8.25 -9.91
CA GLU A 47 5.96 7.90 -9.30
C GLU A 47 6.18 8.60 -7.96
N LEU A 48 5.83 9.89 -7.87
CA LEU A 48 5.88 10.62 -6.59
C LEU A 48 4.84 10.08 -5.61
N GLU A 49 3.64 9.74 -6.09
CA GLU A 49 2.60 9.11 -5.27
C GLU A 49 3.08 7.78 -4.69
N ALA A 50 3.70 6.91 -5.50
CA ALA A 50 4.26 5.64 -5.03
C ALA A 50 5.34 5.84 -3.96
N LEU A 51 6.20 6.85 -4.12
CA LEU A 51 7.22 7.18 -3.13
C LEU A 51 6.61 7.75 -1.83
N ASP A 52 5.57 8.59 -1.91
CA ASP A 52 4.86 9.09 -0.71
C ASP A 52 4.28 7.92 0.11
N TRP A 53 3.65 6.95 -0.55
CA TRP A 53 3.20 5.73 0.12
C TRP A 53 4.35 4.92 0.73
N GLY A 54 5.51 4.89 0.08
CA GLY A 54 6.73 4.30 0.64
C GLY A 54 7.18 5.00 1.92
N VAL A 55 7.23 6.33 1.93
CA VAL A 55 7.56 7.12 3.13
C VAL A 55 6.63 6.82 4.29
N ARG A 56 5.31 6.74 4.03
CA ARG A 56 4.29 6.39 5.04
C ARG A 56 4.41 4.96 5.54
N ALA A 57 4.73 4.01 4.66
CA ALA A 57 4.98 2.63 5.06
C ALA A 57 6.20 2.56 6.00
N ASP A 58 7.24 3.34 5.73
CA ASP A 58 8.46 3.36 6.54
C ASP A 58 8.24 4.06 7.89
N GLU A 59 7.39 5.07 7.92
CA GLU A 59 6.91 5.67 9.17
C GLU A 59 6.18 4.63 10.03
N ALA A 60 5.27 3.86 9.44
CA ALA A 60 4.58 2.78 10.15
C ALA A 60 5.57 1.70 10.64
N ARG A 61 6.57 1.34 9.84
CA ARG A 61 7.65 0.41 10.25
C ARG A 61 8.47 0.97 11.41
N MET A 62 8.76 2.28 11.42
CA MET A 62 9.44 2.96 12.53
C MET A 62 8.61 2.89 13.81
N VAL A 63 7.30 3.13 13.74
CA VAL A 63 6.39 2.98 14.89
C VAL A 63 6.40 1.53 15.39
N GLN A 64 6.24 0.56 14.49
CA GLN A 64 6.25 -0.87 14.82
C GLN A 64 7.59 -1.33 15.42
N ALA A 65 8.72 -0.76 14.98
CA ALA A 65 10.04 -1.02 15.55
C ALA A 65 10.14 -0.56 17.01
N GLY A 66 9.32 0.42 17.41
CA GLY A 66 9.14 0.88 18.77
C GLY A 66 8.56 -0.18 19.69
N GLU A 67 7.71 -1.07 19.18
CA GLU A 67 7.00 -2.06 19.98
C GLU A 67 7.87 -3.25 20.38
N MET A 68 7.53 -3.86 21.52
CA MET A 68 8.13 -5.14 21.92
C MET A 68 7.72 -6.25 20.93
N PRO A 69 8.56 -7.29 20.77
CA PRO A 69 8.14 -8.48 20.05
C PRO A 69 6.81 -9.01 20.58
N ASN A 70 5.90 -9.32 19.66
CA ASN A 70 4.58 -9.84 20.01
C ASN A 70 4.74 -11.18 20.75
N PRO A 71 3.97 -11.44 21.81
CA PRO A 71 3.96 -12.75 22.44
C PRO A 71 3.37 -13.79 21.48
N GLU A 72 3.82 -15.04 21.63
CA GLU A 72 3.33 -16.18 20.86
C GLU A 72 2.49 -17.09 21.76
N LEU A 73 1.37 -17.56 21.23
CA LEU A 73 0.49 -18.54 21.86
C LEU A 73 0.55 -19.83 21.05
N ASP A 74 0.98 -20.92 21.67
CA ASP A 74 1.03 -22.24 21.06
C ASP A 74 0.07 -23.19 21.78
N LEU A 75 -0.90 -23.73 21.03
CA LEU A 75 -1.90 -24.65 21.51
C LEU A 75 -1.69 -26.01 20.84
N ARG A 76 -1.42 -27.04 21.64
CA ARG A 76 -1.17 -28.40 21.16
C ARG A 76 -2.12 -29.39 21.80
N LEU A 77 -2.87 -30.10 20.96
CA LEU A 77 -3.60 -31.29 21.35
C LEU A 77 -2.70 -32.50 21.11
N TYR A 78 -2.52 -33.32 22.13
CA TYR A 78 -1.69 -34.52 22.03
C TYR A 78 -2.39 -35.68 22.72
N ARG A 79 -2.37 -36.85 22.06
CA ARG A 79 -2.85 -38.10 22.64
C ARG A 79 -1.65 -38.85 23.23
N LEU A 80 -1.57 -39.01 24.55
CA LEU A 80 -0.52 -39.83 25.18
C LEU A 80 -1.05 -41.23 25.45
N GLY A 81 -0.82 -42.17 24.53
CA GLY A 81 -1.12 -43.58 24.78
C GLY A 81 -0.76 -44.48 23.61
N ILE A 82 -0.32 -45.71 23.92
CA ILE A 82 -0.38 -46.82 22.96
C ILE A 82 -1.82 -47.34 23.02
N PRO A 83 -2.58 -47.41 21.92
CA PRO A 83 -3.97 -47.86 21.96
C PRO A 83 -4.04 -49.28 22.56
N ARG A 84 -4.58 -49.40 23.77
CA ARG A 84 -4.86 -50.68 24.42
C ARG A 84 -6.32 -51.04 24.18
N ARG A 85 -6.57 -52.24 23.68
CA ARG A 85 -7.86 -52.74 23.16
C ARG A 85 -8.99 -52.85 24.21
N SER A 86 -8.80 -52.36 25.43
CA SER A 86 -9.65 -52.73 26.59
C SER A 86 -9.99 -51.58 27.55
N THR A 87 -9.53 -50.35 27.31
CA THR A 87 -9.86 -49.19 28.13
C THR A 87 -10.24 -48.02 27.23
N PRO A 88 -11.34 -47.28 27.50
CA PRO A 88 -11.58 -45.99 26.89
C PRO A 88 -10.43 -45.08 27.33
N ASP A 89 -9.44 -44.91 26.46
CA ASP A 89 -8.22 -44.19 26.78
C ASP A 89 -8.55 -42.69 26.69
N ASP A 90 -8.78 -42.08 27.87
CA ASP A 90 -9.06 -40.65 28.06
C ASP A 90 -7.76 -39.83 27.95
N THR A 91 -7.00 -40.06 26.86
CA THR A 91 -5.61 -39.60 26.75
C THR A 91 -5.42 -38.37 25.88
N GLU A 92 -6.50 -37.69 25.51
CA GLU A 92 -6.41 -36.38 24.86
C GLU A 92 -6.03 -35.31 25.88
N ARG A 93 -4.85 -34.71 25.69
CA ARG A 93 -4.38 -33.61 26.51
C ARG A 93 -4.20 -32.37 25.66
N MET A 94 -4.64 -31.24 26.19
CA MET A 94 -4.38 -29.92 25.63
C MET A 94 -3.21 -29.27 26.38
N ARG A 95 -2.22 -28.76 25.65
CA ARG A 95 -1.13 -27.94 26.17
C ARG A 95 -1.27 -26.53 25.59
N VAL A 96 -1.24 -25.53 26.46
CA VAL A 96 -1.21 -24.12 26.07
C VAL A 96 0.12 -23.55 26.56
N ILE A 97 0.87 -22.93 25.66
CA ILE A 97 2.18 -22.30 25.93
C ILE A 97 2.08 -20.85 25.52
N VAL A 98 2.54 -19.95 26.38
CA VAL A 98 2.73 -18.53 26.05
C VAL A 98 4.23 -18.23 26.13
N SER A 99 4.80 -17.68 25.07
CA SER A 99 6.21 -17.29 25.01
C SER A 99 6.39 -15.84 24.60
N GLN A 100 7.39 -15.17 25.18
CA GLN A 100 7.73 -13.79 24.87
C GLN A 100 9.24 -13.60 24.79
N VAL A 101 9.68 -12.90 23.74
CA VAL A 101 11.08 -12.53 23.55
C VAL A 101 11.37 -11.23 24.30
N PHE A 102 12.34 -11.28 25.21
CA PHE A 102 12.88 -10.09 25.87
C PHE A 102 14.19 -9.66 25.20
N GLU A 103 14.17 -8.49 24.58
CA GLU A 103 15.35 -7.93 23.90
C GLU A 103 16.37 -7.38 24.91
N LEU A 104 17.59 -7.94 24.92
CA LEU A 104 18.69 -7.52 25.79
C LEU A 104 19.72 -6.65 25.04
N GLY A 105 20.64 -6.02 25.79
CA GLY A 105 21.83 -5.35 25.21
C GLY A 105 21.50 -4.18 24.28
N GLY A 106 20.36 -3.51 24.46
CA GLY A 106 19.95 -2.38 23.64
C GLY A 106 19.49 -2.74 22.23
N LYS A 107 19.18 -4.02 21.94
CA LYS A 107 18.65 -4.47 20.64
C LYS A 107 17.45 -3.64 20.18
N ARG A 108 16.48 -3.39 21.06
CA ARG A 108 15.31 -2.51 20.79
C ARG A 108 15.74 -1.12 20.31
N ARG A 109 16.65 -0.46 21.03
CA ARG A 109 17.16 0.87 20.65
C ARG A 109 17.80 0.87 19.26
N LYS A 110 18.58 -0.16 18.93
CA LYS A 110 19.20 -0.29 17.61
C LYS A 110 18.17 -0.54 16.50
N ARG A 111 17.16 -1.37 16.77
CA ARG A 111 16.04 -1.63 15.86
C ARG A 111 15.23 -0.36 15.56
N VAL A 112 14.91 0.43 16.59
CA VAL A 112 14.26 1.73 16.43
C VAL A 112 15.14 2.72 15.65
N ALA A 113 16.43 2.80 15.97
CA ALA A 113 17.35 3.70 15.29
C ALA A 113 17.52 3.35 13.80
N LEU A 114 17.56 2.07 13.47
CA LEU A 114 17.60 1.59 12.09
C LEU A 114 16.34 1.99 11.32
N ALA A 115 15.16 1.67 11.87
CA ALA A 115 13.89 2.00 11.21
C ALA A 115 13.71 3.53 11.03
N GLY A 116 14.15 4.34 12.01
CA GLY A 116 14.15 5.81 11.86
C GLY A 116 15.17 6.32 10.83
N ALA A 117 16.28 5.62 10.61
CA ALA A 117 17.21 5.95 9.52
C ALA A 117 16.62 5.60 8.15
N GLU A 118 15.94 4.46 8.02
CA GLU A 118 15.25 4.04 6.80
C GLU A 118 14.14 5.03 6.41
N HIS A 119 13.28 5.43 7.35
CA HIS A 119 12.24 6.44 7.08
C HIS A 119 12.81 7.78 6.61
N ARG A 120 13.91 8.25 7.22
CA ARG A 120 14.59 9.48 6.76
C ARG A 120 15.18 9.34 5.37
N LEU A 121 15.75 8.18 5.04
CA LEU A 121 16.28 7.90 3.71
C LEU A 121 15.15 7.95 2.67
N ALA A 122 14.01 7.29 2.94
CA ALA A 122 12.85 7.35 2.06
C ALA A 122 12.37 8.79 1.81
N GLY A 123 12.36 9.64 2.84
CA GLY A 123 12.03 11.06 2.70
C GLY A 123 13.02 11.84 1.81
N LEU A 124 14.31 11.54 1.90
CA LEU A 124 15.32 12.14 1.03
C LEU A 124 15.18 11.67 -0.42
N ASP A 125 14.89 10.39 -0.63
CA ASP A 125 14.66 9.83 -1.96
C ASP A 125 13.43 10.47 -2.64
N TYR A 126 12.35 10.69 -1.88
CA TYR A 126 11.17 11.44 -2.34
C TYR A 126 11.54 12.86 -2.79
N GLN A 127 12.28 13.60 -1.96
CA GLN A 127 12.71 14.97 -2.29
C GLN A 127 13.61 15.03 -3.51
N ALA A 128 14.56 14.09 -3.62
CA ALA A 128 15.44 13.98 -4.79
C ALA A 128 14.62 13.70 -6.05
N ARG A 129 13.61 12.84 -5.98
CA ARG A 129 12.75 12.54 -7.12
C ARG A 129 11.86 13.71 -7.50
N GLN A 130 11.34 14.45 -6.52
CA GLN A 130 10.57 15.67 -6.76
C GLN A 130 11.39 16.70 -7.55
N ALA A 131 12.64 16.91 -7.17
CA ALA A 131 13.56 17.79 -7.89
C ALA A 131 13.84 17.30 -9.33
N PHE A 132 14.00 15.99 -9.52
CA PHE A 132 14.19 15.41 -10.85
C PHE A 132 12.96 15.61 -11.76
N VAL A 133 11.76 15.37 -11.24
CA VAL A 133 10.51 15.59 -11.97
C VAL A 133 10.38 17.06 -12.39
N ALA A 134 10.64 18.00 -11.47
CA ALA A 134 10.60 19.42 -11.78
C ALA A 134 11.60 19.82 -12.88
N ALA A 135 12.84 19.32 -12.80
CA ALA A 135 13.87 19.59 -13.82
C ALA A 135 13.48 19.02 -15.19
N GLU A 136 12.92 17.81 -15.22
CA GLU A 136 12.49 17.16 -16.45
C GLU A 136 11.30 17.91 -17.10
N VAL A 137 10.35 18.39 -16.30
CA VAL A 137 9.23 19.22 -16.77
C VAL A 137 9.75 20.52 -17.39
N ALA A 138 10.63 21.25 -16.68
CA ALA A 138 11.20 22.49 -17.19
C ALA A 138 11.96 22.27 -18.51
N ARG A 139 12.75 21.20 -18.60
CA ARG A 139 13.48 20.82 -19.81
C ARG A 139 12.55 20.52 -20.98
N ARG A 140 11.50 19.72 -20.76
CA ARG A 140 10.52 19.36 -21.80
C ARG A 140 9.67 20.55 -22.24
N PHE A 141 9.29 21.41 -21.30
CA PHE A 141 8.54 22.63 -21.60
C PHE A 141 9.37 23.57 -22.51
N ALA A 142 10.64 23.80 -22.17
CA ALA A 142 11.53 24.62 -22.99
C ALA A 142 11.75 24.02 -24.40
N ALA A 143 11.83 22.70 -24.52
CA ALA A 143 12.03 22.01 -25.80
C ALA A 143 10.86 22.13 -26.78
N VAL A 144 9.66 22.51 -26.34
CA VAL A 144 8.49 22.73 -27.21
C VAL A 144 8.40 24.20 -27.67
N LEU A 145 9.11 25.11 -26.99
CA LEU A 145 9.14 26.54 -27.32
C LEU A 145 10.29 26.93 -28.26
N GLY A 146 11.29 26.07 -28.43
CA GLY A 146 12.44 26.26 -29.34
C GLY A 146 12.35 25.38 -30.56
#